data_AF-A0A959GN76-F1
#
_entry.id   AF-A0A959GN76-F1
#
_cell.length_a   1.000
_cell.length_b   1.000
_cell.length_c   1.000
_cell.angle_alpha   90.00
_cell.angle_beta   90.00
_cell.angle_gamma   90.00
#
_symmetry.space_group_name_H-M   'P 1'
#
loop_
_entity.id
_entity.type
_entity.pdbx_description
1 polymer ?
#
loop_
_entity_poly.entity_id
_entity_poly.type
_entity_poly.pdbx_seq_one_letter_code
_entity_poly.pdbx_strand_id
1 'polypeptide(L)'
;THIYTLIYNVTLDLSPVSTDGGDNVYTACGNGTPGNPQPGEGLYNRTILDTDNDAIPEEEDEVCGDLPYITHNKDAVMVTGPNANGTYTVMYTVEVMNLGGAPGAYDLVDTPNFDDDITIVSADYTTTNVVPAVAGGALSFINGNPNTLADDISIAAGAIQTYKLTYNVRLDLSAASTDGGDNIYTACGTTTA
;
A
#
# COMPACT_ATOMS: atom_id res chain seq x y z
N THR A 1 -28.48 27.98 23.48
CA THR A 1 -27.34 27.31 22.82
C THR A 1 -27.28 27.76 21.38
N HIS A 2 -26.11 28.21 20.93
CA HIS A 2 -25.82 28.40 19.51
C HIS A 2 -25.00 27.21 19.02
N ILE A 3 -25.24 26.77 17.79
CA ILE A 3 -24.52 25.64 17.18
C ILE A 3 -23.92 26.14 15.88
N TYR A 4 -22.62 25.97 15.74
CA TYR A 4 -21.87 26.29 14.54
C TYR A 4 -21.26 25.00 14.01
N THR A 5 -21.48 24.72 12.73
CA THR A 5 -20.88 23.57 12.05
C THR A 5 -19.83 24.06 11.08
N LEU A 6 -18.58 23.66 11.30
CA LEU A 6 -17.46 23.95 10.42
C LEU A 6 -17.14 22.67 9.64
N ILE A 7 -16.94 22.80 8.32
CA ILE A 7 -16.62 21.69 7.44
C ILE A 7 -15.34 22.03 6.70
N TYR A 8 -14.37 21.15 6.80
CA TYR A 8 -13.11 21.23 6.09
C TYR A 8 -13.02 20.04 5.12
N ASN A 9 -12.53 20.29 3.91
CA ASN A 9 -12.16 19.23 2.98
C ASN A 9 -10.64 19.22 2.89
N VAL A 10 -10.03 18.09 3.23
CA VAL A 10 -8.58 17.95 3.37
C VAL A 10 -8.08 16.77 2.55
N THR A 11 -6.83 16.86 2.11
CA THR A 11 -6.11 15.79 1.41
C THR A 11 -4.79 15.57 2.13
N LEU A 12 -4.41 14.31 2.32
CA LEU A 12 -3.13 13.92 2.87
C LEU A 12 -2.31 13.22 1.79
N ASP A 13 -1.15 13.77 1.45
CA ASP A 13 -0.18 13.14 0.55
C ASP A 13 1.20 13.04 1.20
N LEU A 14 1.56 11.84 1.65
CA LEU A 14 2.88 11.54 2.21
C LEU A 14 3.82 10.93 1.16
N SER A 15 3.47 10.98 -0.13
CA SER A 15 4.30 10.40 -1.17
C SER A 15 5.62 11.16 -1.29
N PRO A 16 6.73 10.49 -1.65
CA PRO A 16 8.03 11.15 -1.81
C PRO A 16 8.06 12.17 -2.96
N VAL A 17 7.03 12.19 -3.81
CA VAL A 17 6.87 13.14 -4.93
C VAL A 17 5.83 14.23 -4.64
N SER A 18 5.30 14.28 -3.41
CA SER A 18 4.35 15.33 -3.00
C SER A 18 4.94 16.72 -3.21
N THR A 19 4.07 17.66 -3.62
CA THR A 19 4.41 19.06 -3.88
C THR A 19 3.65 20.02 -2.97
N ASP A 20 3.06 19.54 -1.88
CA ASP A 20 2.26 20.34 -0.95
C ASP A 20 3.09 21.26 -0.04
N GLY A 21 4.43 21.12 -0.07
CA GLY A 21 5.36 21.92 0.71
C GLY A 21 5.58 21.43 2.15
N GLY A 22 5.00 20.28 2.51
CA GLY A 22 5.25 19.59 3.79
C GLY A 22 6.56 18.80 3.80
N ASP A 23 6.79 18.07 4.89
CA ASP A 23 7.94 17.19 5.09
C ASP A 23 7.64 15.72 4.82
N ASN A 24 6.42 15.40 4.38
CA ASN A 24 5.90 14.05 4.16
C ASN A 24 5.96 13.14 5.41
N VAL A 25 5.93 13.72 6.61
CA VAL A 25 5.87 12.99 7.88
C VAL A 25 4.56 13.33 8.60
N TYR A 26 3.75 12.30 8.88
CA TYR A 26 2.53 12.49 9.64
C TYR A 26 2.80 12.50 11.15
N THR A 27 2.45 13.60 11.83
CA THR A 27 2.49 13.67 13.29
C THR A 27 1.10 13.37 13.83
N ALA A 28 0.92 12.20 14.45
CA ALA A 28 -0.38 11.78 14.98
C ALA A 28 -0.84 12.61 16.20
N CYS A 29 -2.15 12.63 16.45
CA CYS A 29 -2.73 13.28 17.62
C CYS A 29 -2.19 12.71 18.94
N GLY A 30 -1.77 13.58 19.85
CA GLY A 30 -1.24 13.17 21.16
C GLY A 30 0.11 12.45 21.08
N ASN A 31 0.88 12.65 20.01
CA ASN A 31 2.21 12.07 19.83
C ASN A 31 3.17 12.48 20.97
N GLY A 32 3.07 13.73 21.44
CA GLY A 32 3.83 14.19 22.60
C GLY A 32 3.29 13.71 23.95
N THR A 33 1.97 13.73 24.13
CA THR A 33 1.30 13.31 25.37
C THR A 33 -0.01 12.61 25.01
N PRO A 34 -0.17 11.31 25.31
CA PRO A 34 -1.38 10.57 24.98
C PRO A 34 -2.64 11.24 25.53
N GLY A 35 -3.61 11.50 24.66
CA GLY A 35 -4.87 12.16 25.00
C GLY A 35 -4.81 13.68 25.12
N ASN A 36 -3.66 14.31 24.85
CA ASN A 36 -3.52 15.76 24.82
C ASN A 36 -3.04 16.21 23.44
N PRO A 37 -3.94 16.69 22.57
CA PRO A 37 -3.59 17.10 21.22
C PRO A 37 -2.84 18.45 21.22
N GLN A 38 -1.88 18.60 20.31
CA GLN A 38 -1.05 19.79 20.20
C GLN A 38 -1.11 20.40 18.79
N PRO A 39 -0.91 21.72 18.64
CA PRO A 39 -0.77 22.35 17.33
C PRO A 39 0.32 21.68 16.48
N GLY A 40 -0.02 21.35 15.23
CA GLY A 40 0.87 20.65 14.31
C GLY A 40 0.68 19.12 14.29
N GLU A 41 -0.18 18.58 15.14
CA GLU A 41 -0.60 17.17 15.10
C GLU A 41 -1.90 17.00 14.30
N GLY A 42 -1.99 15.92 13.53
CA GLY A 42 -3.18 15.46 12.81
C GLY A 42 -4.08 16.57 12.25
N LEU A 43 -5.37 16.47 12.55
CA LEU A 43 -6.37 17.50 12.27
C LEU A 43 -6.65 18.36 13.51
N TYR A 44 -5.60 18.80 14.21
CA TYR A 44 -5.73 19.68 15.37
C TYR A 44 -6.57 20.91 15.03
N ASN A 45 -7.62 21.14 15.83
CA ASN A 45 -8.43 22.34 15.77
C ASN A 45 -8.78 22.80 17.18
N ARG A 46 -8.83 24.11 17.39
CA ARG A 46 -9.07 24.73 18.69
C ARG A 46 -10.09 25.85 18.59
N THR A 47 -10.93 25.94 19.60
CA THR A 47 -11.85 27.06 19.83
C THR A 47 -11.47 27.83 21.08
N ILE A 48 -11.78 29.12 21.07
CA ILE A 48 -11.65 30.01 22.23
C ILE A 48 -12.98 30.72 22.46
N LEU A 49 -13.33 30.98 23.70
CA LEU A 49 -14.51 31.75 24.09
C LEU A 49 -14.07 32.95 24.92
N ASP A 50 -14.49 34.14 24.48
CA ASP A 50 -14.28 35.43 25.13
C ASP A 50 -15.66 36.07 25.34
N THR A 51 -16.01 36.30 26.61
CA THR A 51 -17.32 36.69 27.11
C THR A 51 -17.35 38.12 27.62
N ASP A 52 -16.19 38.73 27.91
CA ASP A 52 -16.09 40.11 28.38
C ASP A 52 -15.39 41.06 27.38
N ASN A 53 -14.92 40.51 26.26
CA ASN A 53 -14.31 41.19 25.13
C ASN A 53 -13.04 41.96 25.53
N ASP A 54 -12.23 41.38 26.42
CA ASP A 54 -10.91 41.89 26.81
C ASP A 54 -9.74 41.30 25.97
N ALA A 55 -10.05 40.38 25.05
CA ALA A 55 -9.12 39.62 24.22
C ALA A 55 -8.28 38.56 24.97
N ILE A 56 -8.69 38.19 26.19
CA ILE A 56 -8.19 37.07 26.97
C ILE A 56 -9.30 36.01 26.99
N PRO A 57 -9.12 34.85 26.35
CA PRO A 57 -10.12 33.80 26.40
C PRO A 57 -10.41 33.32 27.83
N GLU A 58 -11.69 33.19 28.20
CA GLU A 58 -12.06 32.52 29.45
C GLU A 58 -12.11 31.00 29.32
N GLU A 59 -12.33 30.49 28.10
CA GLU A 59 -12.35 29.06 27.81
C GLU A 59 -11.61 28.77 26.52
N GLU A 60 -10.84 27.67 26.54
CA GLU A 60 -10.29 27.05 25.34
C GLU A 60 -10.73 25.59 25.34
N ASP A 61 -11.00 25.05 24.15
CA ASP A 61 -11.25 23.63 23.93
C ASP A 61 -10.61 23.21 22.61
N GLU A 62 -9.99 22.05 22.61
CA GLU A 62 -9.24 21.52 21.49
C GLU A 62 -9.57 20.06 21.21
N VAL A 63 -9.55 19.72 19.92
CA VAL A 63 -9.71 18.34 19.46
C VAL A 63 -8.74 18.08 18.33
N CYS A 64 -8.40 16.82 18.14
CA CYS A 64 -7.59 16.37 17.03
C CYS A 64 -8.16 15.05 16.51
N GLY A 65 -8.12 14.90 15.19
CA GLY A 65 -8.46 13.65 14.53
C GLY A 65 -7.33 13.21 13.63
N ASP A 66 -7.05 11.91 13.61
CA ASP A 66 -6.05 11.34 12.71
C ASP A 66 -6.67 10.90 11.37
N LEU A 67 -5.83 10.85 10.33
CA LEU A 67 -6.18 10.32 9.01
C LEU A 67 -5.37 9.06 8.70
N PRO A 68 -5.94 8.07 8.00
CA PRO A 68 -5.16 6.98 7.42
C PRO A 68 -4.41 7.48 6.17
N TYR A 69 -3.25 6.89 5.91
CA TYR A 69 -2.54 7.04 4.63
C TYR A 69 -1.97 5.69 4.24
N ILE A 70 -2.68 4.97 3.37
CA ILE A 70 -2.29 3.62 2.95
C ILE A 70 -1.59 3.68 1.60
N THR A 71 -0.40 3.10 1.54
CA THR A 71 0.39 2.97 0.32
C THR A 71 1.04 1.59 0.27
N HIS A 72 1.66 1.24 -0.84
CA HIS A 72 2.39 -0.01 -0.97
C HIS A 72 3.68 0.15 -1.76
N ASN A 73 4.61 -0.77 -1.52
CA ASN A 73 5.76 -0.97 -2.37
C ASN A 73 5.80 -2.42 -2.85
N LYS A 74 6.30 -2.64 -4.07
CA LYS A 74 6.56 -3.97 -4.62
C LYS A 74 8.05 -4.08 -4.94
N ASP A 75 8.74 -4.84 -4.11
CA ASP A 75 10.19 -4.98 -4.13
C ASP A 75 10.68 -6.25 -4.82
N ALA A 76 12.00 -6.23 -5.05
CA ALA A 76 12.76 -6.95 -6.05
C ALA A 76 12.36 -8.42 -6.31
N VAL A 77 12.43 -8.72 -7.60
CA VAL A 77 12.34 -10.05 -8.21
C VAL A 77 13.55 -10.88 -7.80
N MET A 78 13.36 -11.87 -6.93
CA MET A 78 14.36 -12.94 -6.80
C MET A 78 14.04 -13.99 -7.86
N VAL A 79 14.88 -14.10 -8.88
CA VAL A 79 14.82 -15.19 -9.86
C VAL A 79 15.88 -16.22 -9.52
N THR A 80 15.47 -17.47 -9.36
CA THR A 80 16.37 -18.62 -9.19
C THR A 80 16.10 -19.68 -10.24
N GLY A 81 17.14 -20.40 -10.63
CA GLY A 81 17.07 -21.49 -11.61
C GLY A 81 18.12 -21.39 -12.72
N PRO A 82 17.98 -22.19 -13.79
CA PRO A 82 16.90 -23.16 -13.98
C PRO A 82 16.93 -24.27 -12.93
N ASN A 83 15.75 -24.66 -12.46
CA ASN A 83 15.53 -25.83 -11.62
C ASN A 83 15.82 -27.11 -12.44
N ALA A 84 15.93 -28.26 -11.78
CA ALA A 84 16.24 -29.54 -12.46
C ALA A 84 15.22 -29.93 -13.55
N ASN A 85 14.00 -29.39 -13.49
CA ASN A 85 12.93 -29.58 -14.47
C ASN A 85 12.86 -28.46 -15.54
N GLY A 86 13.82 -27.53 -15.57
CA GLY A 86 13.88 -26.44 -16.54
C GLY A 86 13.00 -25.22 -16.23
N THR A 87 12.38 -25.14 -15.06
CA THR A 87 11.60 -23.95 -14.65
C THR A 87 12.44 -22.97 -13.85
N TYR A 88 11.96 -21.74 -13.70
CA TYR A 88 12.54 -20.69 -12.86
C TYR A 88 11.57 -20.35 -11.73
N THR A 89 12.09 -20.10 -10.54
CA THR A 89 11.29 -19.60 -9.42
C THR A 89 11.50 -18.10 -9.29
N VAL A 90 10.40 -17.36 -9.36
CA VAL A 90 10.33 -15.89 -9.33
C VAL A 90 9.58 -15.49 -8.08
N MET A 91 10.20 -14.70 -7.21
CA MET A 91 9.58 -14.20 -5.97
C MET A 91 9.42 -12.69 -6.00
N TYR A 92 8.25 -12.21 -5.58
CA TYR A 92 7.98 -10.80 -5.34
C TYR A 92 7.58 -10.58 -3.88
N THR A 93 7.95 -9.43 -3.33
CA THR A 93 7.47 -8.99 -2.01
C THR A 93 6.68 -7.71 -2.19
N VAL A 94 5.44 -7.70 -1.69
CA VAL A 94 4.60 -6.50 -1.63
C VAL A 94 4.41 -6.13 -0.17
N GLU A 95 4.71 -4.89 0.19
CA GLU A 95 4.51 -4.35 1.53
C GLU A 95 3.46 -3.24 1.47
N VAL A 96 2.33 -3.45 2.13
CA VAL A 96 1.29 -2.45 2.33
C VAL A 96 1.52 -1.78 3.68
N MET A 97 1.57 -0.45 3.70
CA MET A 97 1.93 0.36 4.85
C MET A 97 0.85 1.41 5.11
N ASN A 98 0.47 1.59 6.37
CA ASN A 98 -0.33 2.74 6.78
C ASN A 98 0.56 3.75 7.51
N LEU A 99 0.91 4.83 6.82
CA LEU A 99 1.78 5.91 7.32
C LEU A 99 0.99 7.02 8.03
N GLY A 100 -0.34 6.92 8.07
CA GLY A 100 -1.20 7.84 8.80
C GLY A 100 -1.34 7.48 10.29
N GLY A 101 -2.07 8.32 11.03
CA GLY A 101 -2.31 8.15 12.47
C GLY A 101 -3.59 7.36 12.81
N ALA A 102 -4.45 7.11 11.83
CA ALA A 102 -5.71 6.36 12.02
C ALA A 102 -5.71 5.01 11.28
N PRO A 103 -6.47 4.01 11.75
CA PRO A 103 -6.67 2.78 10.99
C PRO A 103 -7.41 3.05 9.68
N GLY A 104 -7.17 2.20 8.68
CA GLY A 104 -7.92 2.20 7.42
C GLY A 104 -8.12 0.78 6.90
N ALA A 105 -8.63 0.66 5.68
CA ALA A 105 -8.80 -0.61 4.98
C ALA A 105 -8.32 -0.49 3.53
N TYR A 106 -7.95 -1.63 2.93
CA TYR A 106 -7.47 -1.67 1.55
C TYR A 106 -7.81 -2.98 0.84
N ASP A 107 -7.83 -2.88 -0.49
CA ASP A 107 -7.82 -4.00 -1.42
C ASP A 107 -6.45 -4.06 -2.09
N LEU A 108 -6.00 -5.26 -2.44
CA LEU A 108 -4.73 -5.47 -3.13
C LEU A 108 -4.91 -6.49 -4.24
N VAL A 109 -4.55 -6.09 -5.46
CA VAL A 109 -4.59 -6.94 -6.66
C VAL A 109 -3.20 -6.97 -7.29
N ASP A 110 -2.72 -8.16 -7.63
CA ASP A 110 -1.51 -8.34 -8.43
C ASP A 110 -1.81 -9.02 -9.78
N THR A 111 -1.31 -8.44 -10.86
CA THR A 111 -1.52 -8.94 -12.22
C THR A 111 -0.16 -9.20 -12.88
N PRO A 112 0.33 -10.46 -12.93
CA PRO A 112 1.55 -10.77 -13.66
C PRO A 112 1.32 -10.51 -15.15
N ASN A 113 2.21 -9.77 -15.78
CA ASN A 113 2.26 -9.58 -17.24
C ASN A 113 3.69 -9.88 -17.67
N PHE A 114 4.07 -11.15 -17.59
CA PHE A 114 5.37 -11.62 -18.07
C PHE A 114 5.40 -11.57 -19.60
N ASP A 115 6.62 -11.69 -20.14
CA ASP A 115 6.84 -11.94 -21.56
C ASP A 115 5.96 -13.12 -22.04
N ASP A 116 5.47 -13.06 -23.27
CA ASP A 116 4.50 -14.03 -23.80
C ASP A 116 5.12 -15.41 -24.09
N ASP A 117 6.45 -15.51 -24.08
CA ASP A 117 7.18 -16.78 -24.08
C ASP A 117 7.38 -17.39 -22.67
N ILE A 118 6.78 -16.78 -21.65
CA ILE A 118 6.83 -17.24 -20.25
C ILE A 118 5.48 -17.84 -19.86
N THR A 119 5.48 -19.16 -19.61
CA THR A 119 4.33 -19.87 -19.06
C THR A 119 4.42 -19.99 -17.53
N ILE A 120 3.32 -19.72 -16.83
CA ILE A 120 3.23 -19.94 -15.39
C ILE A 120 2.85 -21.40 -15.14
N VAL A 121 3.75 -22.14 -14.49
CA VAL A 121 3.58 -23.57 -14.16
C VAL A 121 2.86 -23.73 -12.81
N SER A 122 3.20 -22.90 -11.84
CA SER A 122 2.49 -22.81 -10.56
C SER A 122 2.66 -21.42 -9.97
N ALA A 123 1.69 -20.97 -9.18
CA ALA A 123 1.77 -19.68 -8.50
C ALA A 123 1.00 -19.70 -7.18
N ASP A 124 1.61 -19.14 -6.15
CA ASP A 124 1.04 -19.04 -4.80
C ASP A 124 1.51 -17.76 -4.11
N TYR A 125 0.83 -17.39 -3.03
CA TYR A 125 1.31 -16.33 -2.15
C TYR A 125 1.10 -16.69 -0.68
N THR A 126 1.91 -16.05 0.16
CA THR A 126 1.81 -16.08 1.62
C THR A 126 1.73 -14.67 2.17
N THR A 127 1.23 -14.52 3.40
CA THR A 127 1.15 -13.23 4.05
C THR A 127 1.86 -13.21 5.40
N THR A 128 2.17 -12.02 5.90
CA THR A 128 2.71 -11.79 7.24
C THR A 128 2.10 -10.50 7.80
N ASN A 129 1.69 -10.52 9.07
CA ASN A 129 1.06 -9.40 9.80
C ASN A 129 -0.28 -8.90 9.24
N VAL A 130 -0.90 -9.61 8.31
CA VAL A 130 -2.24 -9.27 7.77
C VAL A 130 -3.34 -9.59 8.79
N VAL A 131 -4.26 -8.63 9.02
CA VAL A 131 -5.37 -8.76 9.97
C VAL A 131 -6.68 -8.24 9.34
N PRO A 132 -7.77 -9.04 9.29
CA PRO A 132 -7.86 -10.43 9.68
C PRO A 132 -6.91 -11.32 8.87
N ALA A 133 -6.48 -12.44 9.45
CA ALA A 133 -5.48 -13.30 8.82
C ALA A 133 -5.93 -13.79 7.44
N VAL A 134 -5.19 -13.41 6.40
CA VAL A 134 -5.31 -13.97 5.06
C VAL A 134 -4.27 -15.07 4.95
N ALA A 135 -4.69 -16.34 4.89
CA ALA A 135 -3.76 -17.48 4.93
C ALA A 135 -2.77 -17.55 3.74
N GLY A 136 -2.99 -16.74 2.70
CA GLY A 136 -2.38 -16.95 1.39
C GLY A 136 -3.22 -17.92 0.56
N GLY A 137 -2.77 -18.22 -0.65
CA GLY A 137 -3.53 -19.07 -1.56
C GLY A 137 -2.88 -19.28 -2.92
N ALA A 138 -3.52 -20.10 -3.74
CA ALA A 138 -3.13 -20.27 -5.13
C ALA A 138 -3.46 -19.00 -5.94
N LEU A 139 -2.55 -18.64 -6.83
CA LEU A 139 -2.76 -17.58 -7.82
C LEU A 139 -3.13 -18.21 -9.16
N SER A 140 -3.70 -17.40 -10.06
CA SER A 140 -3.95 -17.79 -11.43
C SER A 140 -2.64 -18.09 -12.16
N PHE A 141 -2.67 -19.11 -13.02
CA PHE A 141 -1.56 -19.47 -13.89
C PHE A 141 -1.69 -18.82 -15.27
N ILE A 142 -2.71 -17.99 -15.48
CA ILE A 142 -2.93 -17.28 -16.74
C ILE A 142 -2.18 -15.95 -16.65
N ASN A 143 -1.19 -15.77 -17.52
CA ASN A 143 -0.49 -14.49 -17.65
C ASN A 143 -1.49 -13.39 -18.04
N GLY A 144 -1.38 -12.23 -17.42
CA GLY A 144 -2.32 -11.10 -17.54
C GLY A 144 -3.59 -11.21 -16.70
N ASN A 145 -3.83 -12.31 -15.98
CA ASN A 145 -5.02 -12.45 -15.15
C ASN A 145 -4.81 -11.82 -13.75
N PRO A 146 -5.72 -10.94 -13.29
CA PRO A 146 -5.61 -10.33 -11.97
C PRO A 146 -5.79 -11.36 -10.84
N ASN A 147 -5.02 -11.18 -9.77
CA ASN A 147 -5.12 -11.96 -8.55
C ASN A 147 -5.42 -11.05 -7.37
N THR A 148 -6.61 -11.18 -6.78
CA THR A 148 -6.96 -10.49 -5.54
C THR A 148 -6.22 -11.14 -4.37
N LEU A 149 -5.32 -10.38 -3.74
CA LEU A 149 -4.53 -10.80 -2.59
C LEU A 149 -5.19 -10.38 -1.26
N ALA A 150 -5.93 -9.26 -1.29
CA ALA A 150 -6.62 -8.65 -0.16
C ALA A 150 -7.93 -8.00 -0.62
N ASP A 151 -8.95 -8.07 0.23
CA ASP A 151 -10.28 -7.49 0.04
C ASP A 151 -10.77 -7.01 1.42
N ASP A 152 -11.06 -5.72 1.56
CA ASP A 152 -11.49 -5.06 2.81
C ASP A 152 -10.57 -5.35 4.02
N ILE A 153 -9.26 -5.46 3.79
CA ILE A 153 -8.30 -5.77 4.87
C ILE A 153 -8.01 -4.53 5.70
N SER A 154 -8.21 -4.64 7.01
CA SER A 154 -7.92 -3.56 7.95
C SER A 154 -6.42 -3.43 8.22
N ILE A 155 -5.94 -2.20 8.35
CA ILE A 155 -4.55 -1.90 8.68
C ILE A 155 -4.49 -0.77 9.71
N ALA A 156 -3.91 -1.07 10.87
CA ALA A 156 -3.72 -0.08 11.93
C ALA A 156 -2.70 0.98 11.53
N ALA A 157 -2.74 2.14 12.18
CA ALA A 157 -1.74 3.19 12.03
C ALA A 157 -0.33 2.65 12.31
N GLY A 158 0.64 3.00 11.45
CA GLY A 158 2.03 2.55 11.53
C GLY A 158 2.27 1.06 11.23
N ALA A 159 1.22 0.29 10.90
CA ALA A 159 1.37 -1.13 10.59
C ALA A 159 1.91 -1.36 9.17
N ILE A 160 2.65 -2.47 9.03
CA ILE A 160 3.12 -3.01 7.75
C ILE A 160 2.60 -4.42 7.60
N GLN A 161 1.97 -4.69 6.46
CA GLN A 161 1.44 -6.00 6.09
C GLN A 161 2.15 -6.47 4.81
N THR A 162 2.66 -7.70 4.82
CA THR A 162 3.52 -8.20 3.75
C THR A 162 2.87 -9.35 3.01
N TYR A 163 2.96 -9.34 1.69
CA TYR A 163 2.55 -10.40 0.77
C TYR A 163 3.76 -10.89 -0.02
N LYS A 164 4.03 -12.19 0.03
CA LYS A 164 5.11 -12.81 -0.75
C LYS A 164 4.51 -13.70 -1.82
N LEU A 165 4.71 -13.33 -3.08
CA LEU A 165 4.22 -14.07 -4.23
C LEU A 165 5.35 -14.92 -4.80
N THR A 166 5.05 -16.18 -5.11
CA THR A 166 5.97 -17.13 -5.72
C THR A 166 5.37 -17.63 -7.02
N TYR A 167 6.07 -17.43 -8.13
CA TYR A 167 5.75 -17.98 -9.44
C TYR A 167 6.82 -18.99 -9.83
N ASN A 168 6.41 -20.19 -10.23
CA ASN A 168 7.26 -21.11 -10.96
C ASN A 168 6.90 -20.98 -12.44
N VAL A 169 7.87 -20.59 -13.27
CA VAL A 169 7.63 -20.27 -14.68
C VAL A 169 8.57 -21.03 -15.60
N ARG A 170 8.21 -21.18 -16.86
CA ARG A 170 9.07 -21.75 -17.90
C ARG A 170 9.17 -20.77 -19.06
N LEU A 171 10.40 -20.53 -19.50
CA LEU A 171 10.73 -19.80 -20.73
C LEU A 171 10.96 -20.82 -21.85
N ASP A 172 10.30 -20.66 -22.99
CA ASP A 172 10.49 -21.51 -24.17
C ASP A 172 10.60 -20.69 -25.46
N LEU A 173 11.84 -20.38 -25.87
CA LEU A 173 12.13 -19.61 -27.10
C LEU A 173 12.31 -20.52 -28.33
N SER A 174 11.90 -21.78 -28.26
CA SER A 174 12.13 -22.71 -29.36
C SER A 174 11.12 -22.47 -30.48
N ALA A 175 11.54 -22.57 -31.74
CA ALA A 175 10.62 -22.41 -32.89
C ALA A 175 9.45 -23.43 -32.94
N ALA A 176 9.45 -24.43 -32.05
CA ALA A 176 8.38 -25.40 -31.88
C ALA A 176 7.52 -25.14 -30.63
N SER A 177 7.70 -24.00 -29.94
CA SER A 177 6.93 -23.64 -28.76
C SER A 177 5.44 -23.54 -29.08
N THR A 178 4.63 -23.82 -28.06
CA THR A 178 3.16 -23.79 -28.13
C THR A 178 2.55 -22.94 -27.02
N ASP A 179 3.35 -22.10 -26.37
CA ASP A 179 2.93 -21.15 -25.34
C ASP A 179 2.08 -19.99 -25.90
N GLY A 180 2.20 -19.71 -27.19
CA GLY A 180 1.46 -18.65 -27.88
C GLY A 180 2.23 -17.33 -27.98
N GLY A 181 3.49 -17.29 -27.57
CA GLY A 181 4.39 -16.15 -27.72
C GLY A 181 5.08 -16.08 -29.08
N ASP A 182 5.99 -15.11 -29.24
CA ASP A 182 6.69 -14.84 -30.49
C ASP A 182 8.10 -15.46 -30.57
N ASN A 183 8.54 -16.13 -29.50
CA ASN A 183 9.87 -16.71 -29.30
C ASN A 183 11.00 -15.66 -29.24
N ILE A 184 10.68 -14.42 -28.89
CA ILE A 184 11.61 -13.30 -28.71
C ILE A 184 11.45 -12.75 -27.28
N TYR A 185 12.38 -13.15 -26.41
CA TYR A 185 12.44 -12.62 -25.06
C TYR A 185 12.68 -11.09 -25.02
N THR A 186 11.74 -10.37 -24.45
CA THR A 186 11.79 -8.94 -24.17
C THR A 186 12.35 -8.69 -22.76
N ALA A 187 13.59 -8.21 -22.68
CA ALA A 187 14.25 -7.92 -21.41
C ALA A 187 13.62 -6.72 -20.68
N CYS A 188 13.61 -6.75 -19.35
CA CYS A 188 13.11 -5.64 -18.55
C CYS A 188 13.85 -4.32 -18.88
N GLY A 189 13.10 -3.22 -19.00
CA GLY A 189 13.65 -1.90 -19.25
C GLY A 189 13.90 -1.56 -20.72
N THR A 190 13.60 -2.46 -21.65
CA THR A 190 13.52 -2.09 -23.07
C THR A 190 12.18 -1.41 -23.35
N THR A 191 12.20 -0.18 -23.86
CA THR A 191 11.00 0.42 -24.45
C THR A 191 10.72 -0.30 -25.76
N THR A 192 9.60 -1.02 -25.85
CA THR A 192 9.04 -1.41 -27.15
C THR A 192 8.83 -0.14 -27.97
N ALA A 193 9.48 -0.06 -29.13
CA ALA A 193 9.31 1.03 -30.09
C ALA A 193 8.00 0.88 -30.87
#